data_AF-A0A836C210-F1
#
_entry.id   AF-A0A836C210-F1
#
_cell.length_a   1.000
_cell.length_b   1.000
_cell.length_c   1.000
_cell.angle_alpha   90.00
_cell.angle_beta   90.00
_cell.angle_gamma   90.00
#
_symmetry.space_group_name_H-M   'P 1'
#
loop_
_entity.id
_entity.type
_entity.pdbx_description
1 polymer ?
#
loop_
_entity_poly.entity_id
_entity_poly.type
_entity_poly.pdbx_seq_one_letter_code
_entity_poly.pdbx_strand_id
1 'polypeptide(L)'
;MKTLQERSTNPTDQGLTHLPDTQDIKYCAFKYTAWVGRIDTLLLFFPLPRCNFVGWLLGRRFPELIKYHRWMGHGTLVVYSIHGIGLMALWSAEGILGEKLRWNSGLPYNPVAGLVSMCGGWLLWITCLPYIRRQMYALFYFCHMLGVVILLLFGFMVSSTACC
;
A
#
# COMPACT_ATOMS: atom_id res chain seq x y z
N MET A 1 -28.24 34.68 -23.12
CA MET A 1 -26.96 34.90 -22.43
C MET A 1 -27.20 35.86 -21.26
N LYS A 2 -27.59 35.31 -20.09
CA LYS A 2 -27.72 35.91 -18.74
C LYS A 2 -28.78 35.11 -17.97
N THR A 3 -28.38 34.08 -17.24
CA THR A 3 -29.17 33.42 -16.15
C THR A 3 -28.37 32.30 -15.46
N LEU A 4 -27.11 32.56 -15.07
CA LEU A 4 -26.36 31.67 -14.16
C LEU A 4 -25.49 32.48 -13.17
N GLN A 5 -25.96 33.66 -12.76
CA GLN A 5 -25.24 34.52 -11.81
C GLN A 5 -26.14 34.97 -10.66
N GLU A 6 -26.91 34.02 -10.13
CA GLU A 6 -27.69 34.21 -8.91
C GLU A 6 -27.72 32.91 -8.10
N ARG A 7 -26.54 32.31 -7.88
CA ARG A 7 -26.36 31.32 -6.82
C ARG A 7 -26.03 32.08 -5.54
N SER A 8 -27.11 32.47 -4.86
CA SER A 8 -27.23 32.85 -3.45
C SER A 8 -25.96 32.61 -2.59
N THR A 9 -25.33 33.69 -2.15
CA THR A 9 -24.39 33.71 -1.03
C THR A 9 -25.19 33.72 0.27
N ASN A 10 -25.69 32.55 0.69
CA ASN A 10 -26.27 32.39 2.02
C ASN A 10 -25.11 32.26 3.04
N PRO A 11 -25.04 33.10 4.10
CA PRO A 11 -23.97 33.05 5.09
C PRO A 11 -23.89 31.71 5.85
N THR A 12 -24.96 30.91 5.80
CA THR A 12 -24.99 29.55 6.34
C THR A 12 -24.13 28.57 5.52
N ASP A 13 -23.96 28.82 4.22
CA ASP A 13 -23.23 27.94 3.30
C ASP A 13 -21.70 28.12 3.45
N GLN A 14 -21.25 29.31 3.86
CA GLN A 14 -19.84 29.57 4.15
C GLN A 14 -19.33 28.73 5.33
N GLY A 15 -20.20 28.37 6.29
CA GLY A 15 -19.88 27.45 7.38
C GLY A 15 -19.79 25.98 6.95
N LEU A 16 -20.43 25.61 5.83
CA LEU A 16 -20.45 24.24 5.28
C LEU A 16 -19.37 23.98 4.21
N THR A 17 -18.75 25.04 3.66
CA THR A 17 -17.64 24.92 2.70
C THR A 17 -16.30 24.45 3.28
N HIS A 18 -16.18 24.30 4.60
CA HIS A 18 -14.97 23.79 5.26
C HIS A 18 -15.01 22.27 5.49
N LEU A 19 -16.13 21.59 5.23
CA LEU A 19 -16.18 20.13 5.33
C LEU A 19 -15.46 19.52 4.12
N PRO A 20 -14.47 18.64 4.33
CA PRO A 20 -13.76 18.00 3.23
C PRO A 20 -14.77 17.25 2.35
N ASP A 21 -14.59 17.36 1.02
CA ASP A 21 -15.46 16.66 0.09
C ASP A 21 -15.39 15.14 0.33
N THR A 22 -16.48 14.43 0.05
CA THR A 22 -16.57 12.99 0.32
C THR A 22 -15.49 12.21 -0.44
N GLN A 23 -15.04 12.69 -1.60
CA GLN A 23 -13.93 12.07 -2.32
C GLN A 23 -12.59 12.30 -1.63
N ASP A 24 -12.34 13.52 -1.14
CA ASP A 24 -11.11 13.84 -0.40
C ASP A 24 -10.96 12.95 0.85
N ILE A 25 -12.07 12.70 1.56
CA ILE A 25 -12.07 11.79 2.70
C ILE A 25 -11.67 10.36 2.29
N LYS A 26 -12.18 9.85 1.16
CA LYS A 26 -11.83 8.50 0.65
C LYS A 26 -10.35 8.44 0.26
N TYR A 27 -9.85 9.45 -0.46
CA TYR A 27 -8.43 9.53 -0.81
C TYR A 27 -7.53 9.59 0.42
N CYS A 28 -7.90 10.38 1.43
CA CYS A 28 -7.21 10.42 2.71
C CYS A 28 -7.21 9.05 3.39
N ALA A 29 -8.35 8.36 3.45
CA ALA A 29 -8.47 7.04 4.06
C ALA A 29 -7.52 6.01 3.41
N PHE A 30 -7.49 5.92 2.07
CA PHE A 30 -6.56 5.03 1.38
C PHE A 30 -5.10 5.50 1.44
N LYS A 31 -4.82 6.80 1.62
CA LYS A 31 -3.46 7.26 1.94
C LYS A 31 -3.03 6.77 3.33
N TYR A 32 -3.91 6.78 4.33
CA TYR A 32 -3.60 6.25 5.67
C TYR A 32 -3.26 4.76 5.64
N THR A 33 -3.95 3.95 4.83
CA THR A 33 -3.60 2.52 4.69
C THR A 33 -2.19 2.32 4.11
N ALA A 34 -1.72 3.22 3.25
CA ALA A 34 -0.33 3.20 2.78
C ALA A 34 0.67 3.44 3.91
N TRP A 35 0.39 4.42 4.78
CA TRP A 35 1.23 4.72 5.95
C TRP A 35 1.27 3.55 6.94
N VAL A 36 0.11 2.97 7.24
CA VAL A 36 0.03 1.76 8.08
C VAL A 36 0.83 0.62 7.46
N GLY A 37 0.69 0.38 6.15
CA GLY A 37 1.46 -0.64 5.43
C GLY A 37 2.97 -0.44 5.49
N ARG A 38 3.46 0.82 5.49
CA ARG A 38 4.89 1.13 5.65
C ARG A 38 5.40 0.77 7.03
N ILE A 39 4.68 1.15 8.09
CA ILE A 39 5.06 0.81 9.47
C ILE A 39 5.06 -0.71 9.63
N ASP A 40 4.03 -1.38 9.12
CA ASP A 40 3.92 -2.83 9.12
C ASP A 40 5.08 -3.51 8.37
N THR A 41 5.49 -2.95 7.23
CA THR A 41 6.67 -3.41 6.48
C THR A 41 7.95 -3.24 7.29
N LEU A 42 8.18 -2.09 7.93
CA LEU A 42 9.36 -1.91 8.80
C LEU A 42 9.42 -2.95 9.92
N LEU A 43 8.27 -3.23 10.53
CA LEU A 43 8.11 -4.29 11.54
C LEU A 43 8.26 -5.70 10.96
N LEU A 44 7.86 -5.94 9.71
CA LEU A 44 8.03 -7.20 8.99
C LEU A 44 9.50 -7.56 8.78
N PHE A 45 10.34 -6.56 8.44
CA PHE A 45 11.78 -6.74 8.22
C PHE A 45 12.58 -6.79 9.53
N PHE A 46 12.00 -6.34 10.64
CA PHE A 46 12.60 -6.36 11.96
C PHE A 46 13.14 -7.74 12.43
N PRO A 47 12.43 -8.88 12.26
CA PRO A 47 12.92 -10.22 12.63
C PRO A 47 13.98 -10.84 11.70
N LEU A 48 14.50 -10.12 10.69
CA LEU A 48 15.42 -10.70 9.69
C LEU A 48 16.84 -11.04 10.19
N PRO A 49 17.50 -10.22 11.02
CA PRO A 49 18.82 -10.58 11.52
C PRO A 49 18.71 -11.74 12.51
N ARG A 50 19.46 -12.83 12.30
CA ARG A 50 19.59 -13.91 13.30
C ARG A 50 20.12 -13.39 14.64
N CYS A 51 20.86 -12.28 14.61
CA CYS A 51 21.28 -11.51 15.78
C CYS A 51 20.39 -10.29 15.94
N ASN A 52 19.14 -10.49 16.36
CA ASN A 52 18.24 -9.38 16.64
C ASN A 52 18.37 -8.97 18.11
N PHE A 53 18.85 -7.75 18.36
CA PHE A 53 18.89 -7.12 19.69
C PHE A 53 17.53 -7.20 20.41
N VAL A 54 16.43 -7.23 19.66
CA VAL A 54 15.09 -7.28 20.24
C VAL A 54 14.59 -8.69 20.51
N GLY A 55 15.13 -9.72 19.85
CA GLY A 55 14.98 -11.09 20.34
C GLY A 55 15.60 -11.26 21.73
N TRP A 56 16.74 -10.60 21.96
CA TRP A 56 17.37 -10.50 23.28
C TRP A 56 16.53 -9.66 24.27
N LEU A 57 16.05 -8.48 23.86
CA LEU A 57 15.24 -7.60 24.72
C LEU A 57 13.87 -8.19 25.11
N LEU A 58 13.20 -8.88 24.19
CA LEU A 58 11.89 -9.52 24.42
C LEU A 58 12.00 -10.93 25.01
N GLY A 59 13.22 -11.48 25.14
CA GLY A 59 13.45 -12.88 25.55
C GLY A 59 12.86 -13.92 24.58
N ARG A 60 12.66 -13.57 23.31
CA ARG A 60 11.99 -14.42 22.30
C ARG A 60 13.01 -15.13 21.42
N ARG A 61 12.80 -16.43 21.20
CA ARG A 61 13.71 -17.28 20.40
C ARG A 61 13.45 -17.11 18.90
N PHE A 62 14.48 -17.30 18.07
CA PHE A 62 14.40 -17.17 16.60
C PHE A 62 13.21 -17.91 15.92
N PRO A 63 12.81 -19.13 16.35
CA PRO A 63 11.63 -19.80 15.79
C PRO A 63 10.31 -19.05 16.02
N GLU A 64 10.21 -18.25 17.08
CA GLU A 64 9.03 -17.40 17.37
C GLU A 64 9.02 -16.16 16.47
N LEU A 65 10.19 -15.58 16.19
CA LEU A 65 10.34 -14.44 15.28
C LEU A 65 9.93 -14.77 13.84
N ILE A 66 10.19 -16.00 13.38
CA ILE A 66 9.74 -16.46 12.05
C ILE A 66 8.21 -16.57 12.01
N LYS A 67 7.56 -17.01 13.10
CA LYS A 67 6.09 -17.06 13.18
C LYS A 67 5.51 -15.65 13.10
N TYR A 68 6.14 -14.70 13.80
CA TYR A 68 5.81 -13.28 13.72
C TYR A 68 5.97 -12.72 12.31
N HIS A 69 7.11 -12.93 11.65
CA HIS A 69 7.35 -12.49 10.26
C HIS A 69 6.27 -13.01 9.31
N ARG A 70 5.85 -14.27 9.45
CA ARG A 70 4.79 -14.83 8.61
C ARG A 70 3.44 -14.17 8.86
N TRP A 71 3.09 -13.94 10.12
CA TRP A 71 1.82 -13.29 10.48
C TRP A 71 1.78 -11.84 9.99
N MET A 72 2.84 -11.08 10.26
CA MET A 72 3.00 -9.72 9.74
C MET A 72 2.95 -9.69 8.23
N GLY A 73 3.62 -10.63 7.54
CA GLY A 73 3.68 -10.64 6.08
C GLY A 73 2.31 -10.82 5.42
N HIS A 74 1.41 -11.58 6.06
CA HIS A 74 0.01 -11.64 5.63
C HIS A 74 -0.70 -10.30 5.85
N GLY A 75 -0.50 -9.65 6.99
CA GLY A 75 -1.01 -8.31 7.28
C GLY A 75 -0.56 -7.27 6.24
N THR A 76 0.75 -7.24 5.95
CA THR A 76 1.38 -6.33 5.00
C THR A 76 0.71 -6.43 3.63
N LEU A 77 0.54 -7.66 3.13
CA LEU A 77 -0.03 -7.91 1.81
C LEU A 77 -1.53 -7.59 1.76
N VAL A 78 -2.28 -7.82 2.84
CA VAL A 78 -3.69 -7.42 2.93
C VAL A 78 -3.81 -5.89 2.90
N VAL A 79 -3.03 -5.17 3.71
CA VAL A 79 -3.08 -3.70 3.77
C VAL A 79 -2.71 -3.08 2.43
N TYR A 80 -1.63 -3.56 1.77
CA TYR A 80 -1.26 -3.07 0.45
C TYR A 80 -2.28 -3.44 -0.64
N SER A 81 -2.96 -4.57 -0.52
CA SER A 81 -4.05 -4.94 -1.43
C SER A 81 -5.24 -3.98 -1.28
N ILE A 82 -5.63 -3.65 -0.05
CA ILE A 82 -6.70 -2.67 0.22
C ILE A 82 -6.31 -1.29 -0.31
N HIS A 83 -5.06 -0.87 -0.10
CA HIS A 83 -4.54 0.40 -0.61
C HIS A 83 -4.58 0.45 -2.16
N GLY A 84 -3.98 -0.53 -2.83
CA GLY A 84 -3.85 -0.55 -4.28
C GLY A 84 -5.19 -0.74 -4.99
N ILE A 85 -5.99 -1.74 -4.59
CA ILE A 85 -7.31 -2.00 -5.18
C ILE A 85 -8.27 -0.85 -4.87
N GLY A 86 -8.24 -0.31 -3.65
CA GLY A 86 -9.11 0.80 -3.25
C GLY A 86 -8.89 2.04 -4.11
N LEU A 87 -7.63 2.43 -4.34
CA LEU A 87 -7.30 3.54 -5.22
C LEU A 87 -7.67 3.27 -6.68
N MET A 88 -7.42 2.06 -7.19
CA MET A 88 -7.84 1.68 -8.54
C MET A 88 -9.36 1.74 -8.70
N ALA A 89 -10.12 1.31 -7.69
CA ALA A 89 -11.58 1.37 -7.71
C ALA A 89 -12.10 2.83 -7.70
N LEU A 90 -11.48 3.73 -6.93
CA LEU A 90 -11.82 5.16 -6.96
C LEU A 90 -11.55 5.78 -8.34
N TRP A 91 -10.37 5.55 -8.91
CA TRP A 91 -10.03 6.06 -10.24
C TRP A 91 -10.92 5.46 -11.33
N SER A 92 -11.36 4.21 -11.17
CA SER A 92 -12.31 3.58 -12.07
C SER A 92 -13.70 4.21 -11.97
N ALA A 93 -14.16 4.56 -10.76
CA ALA A 93 -15.45 5.21 -10.56
C ALA A 93 -15.47 6.64 -11.12
N GLU A 94 -14.33 7.33 -11.11
CA GLU A 94 -14.14 8.67 -11.67
C GLU A 94 -13.88 8.66 -13.19
N GLY A 95 -13.68 7.50 -13.80
CA GLY A 95 -13.39 7.38 -15.23
C GLY A 95 -11.98 7.82 -15.66
N ILE A 96 -11.11 8.16 -14.70
CA ILE A 96 -9.73 8.66 -14.94
C ILE A 96 -8.67 7.55 -14.84
N LEU A 97 -9.07 6.29 -14.67
CA LEU A 97 -8.15 5.16 -14.48
C LEU A 97 -7.09 5.09 -15.58
N GLY A 98 -7.49 5.20 -16.85
CA GLY A 98 -6.57 5.13 -17.99
C GLY A 98 -5.57 6.28 -18.05
N GLU A 99 -5.94 7.46 -17.58
CA GLU A 99 -5.06 8.62 -17.50
C GLU A 99 -4.02 8.46 -16.37
N LYS A 100 -4.47 7.98 -15.20
CA LYS A 100 -3.63 7.76 -14.02
C LYS A 100 -2.67 6.57 -14.18
N LEU A 101 -3.05 5.53 -14.93
CA LEU A 101 -2.20 4.37 -15.23
C LEU A 101 -1.17 4.61 -16.36
N ARG A 102 -0.92 5.87 -16.73
CA ARG A 102 0.19 6.22 -17.63
C ARG A 102 1.49 6.29 -16.84
N TRP A 103 2.55 5.72 -17.41
CA TRP A 103 3.89 5.75 -16.81
C TRP A 103 4.38 7.17 -16.52
N ASN A 104 4.04 8.12 -17.39
CA ASN A 104 4.30 9.55 -17.21
C ASN A 104 2.97 10.32 -17.14
N SER A 105 2.26 10.17 -16.02
CA SER A 105 0.98 10.82 -15.73
C SER A 105 1.12 12.25 -15.18
N GLY A 106 2.35 12.79 -15.09
CA GLY A 106 2.62 14.12 -14.53
C GLY A 106 2.44 14.21 -13.00
N LEU A 107 2.18 13.08 -12.34
CA LEU A 107 2.10 12.98 -10.88
C LEU A 107 3.52 12.93 -10.27
N PRO A 108 3.69 13.37 -9.01
CA PRO A 108 4.97 13.27 -8.31
C PRO A 108 5.37 11.82 -7.97
N TYR A 109 4.49 10.85 -8.21
CA TYR A 109 4.71 9.42 -8.05
C TYR A 109 4.20 8.67 -9.28
N ASN A 110 4.65 7.44 -9.49
CA ASN A 110 4.25 6.62 -10.64
C ASN A 110 3.29 5.48 -10.22
N PRO A 111 1.97 5.58 -10.49
CA PRO A 111 0.99 4.55 -10.13
C PRO A 111 1.27 3.17 -10.75
N VAL A 112 1.89 3.14 -11.94
CA VAL A 112 2.23 1.88 -12.62
C VAL A 112 3.30 1.11 -11.84
N ALA A 113 4.26 1.81 -11.23
CA ALA A 113 5.23 1.19 -10.34
C ALA A 113 4.56 0.56 -9.11
N GLY A 114 3.57 1.24 -8.53
CA GLY A 114 2.76 0.71 -7.44
C GLY A 114 2.00 -0.57 -7.85
N LEU A 115 1.45 -0.60 -9.07
CA LEU A 115 0.78 -1.79 -9.60
C LEU A 115 1.74 -2.97 -9.80
N VAL A 116 2.93 -2.73 -10.36
CA VAL A 116 3.99 -3.75 -10.51
C VAL A 116 4.40 -4.30 -9.15
N SER A 117 4.57 -3.42 -8.16
CA SER A 117 4.86 -3.80 -6.77
C SER A 117 3.76 -4.68 -6.18
N MET A 118 2.49 -4.34 -6.40
CA MET A 118 1.34 -5.11 -5.90
C MET A 118 1.28 -6.51 -6.53
N CYS A 119 1.46 -6.62 -7.85
CA CYS A 119 1.51 -7.90 -8.54
C CYS A 119 2.67 -8.78 -8.06
N GLY A 120 3.85 -8.19 -7.87
CA GLY A 120 5.01 -8.89 -7.29
C GLY A 120 4.74 -9.37 -5.86
N GLY A 121 4.09 -8.54 -5.06
CA GLY A 121 3.65 -8.89 -3.70
C GLY A 121 2.67 -10.04 -3.66
N TRP A 122 1.71 -10.10 -4.58
CA TRP A 122 0.76 -11.21 -4.69
C TRP A 122 1.42 -12.51 -5.13
N LEU A 123 2.35 -12.44 -6.09
CA LEU A 123 3.14 -13.60 -6.50
C LEU A 123 3.95 -14.17 -5.32
N LEU A 124 4.58 -13.27 -4.54
CA LEU A 124 5.22 -13.63 -3.28
C LEU A 124 4.21 -14.23 -2.29
N TRP A 125 3.03 -13.65 -2.14
CA TRP A 125 2.02 -14.12 -1.18
C TRP A 125 1.58 -15.55 -1.46
N ILE A 126 1.24 -15.83 -2.72
CA ILE A 126 0.73 -17.12 -3.18
C ILE A 126 1.81 -18.19 -2.93
N THR A 127 3.05 -17.91 -3.33
CA THR A 127 4.16 -18.86 -3.16
C THR A 127 4.53 -19.10 -1.69
N CYS A 128 4.19 -18.19 -0.78
CA CYS A 128 4.37 -18.36 0.66
C CYS A 128 3.30 -19.25 1.33
N LEU A 129 2.21 -19.59 0.64
CA LEU A 129 1.16 -20.45 1.19
C LEU A 129 1.75 -21.80 1.64
N PRO A 130 1.30 -22.34 2.79
CA PRO A 130 1.90 -23.55 3.36
C PRO A 130 1.79 -24.76 2.42
N TYR A 131 0.77 -24.80 1.57
CA TYR A 131 0.60 -25.82 0.55
C TYR A 131 1.71 -25.76 -0.50
N ILE A 132 1.88 -24.61 -1.16
CA ILE A 132 2.86 -24.43 -2.24
C ILE A 132 4.29 -24.52 -1.72
N ARG A 133 4.60 -23.86 -0.60
CA ARG A 133 5.95 -23.85 -0.02
C ARG A 133 6.45 -25.22 0.41
N ARG A 134 5.56 -26.12 0.84
CA ARG A 134 5.93 -27.49 1.24
C ARG A 134 6.19 -28.40 0.05
N GLN A 135 5.54 -28.14 -1.09
CA GLN A 135 5.69 -28.93 -2.32
C GLN A 135 6.84 -28.41 -3.21
N MET A 136 7.02 -27.09 -3.26
CA MET A 136 7.93 -26.40 -4.19
C MET A 136 8.80 -25.37 -3.48
N TYR A 137 9.71 -25.84 -2.63
CA TYR A 137 10.55 -24.94 -1.82
C TYR A 137 11.46 -24.02 -2.66
N ALA A 138 12.03 -24.52 -3.77
CA ALA A 138 12.90 -23.74 -4.64
C ALA A 138 12.17 -22.54 -5.28
N LEU A 139 10.93 -22.78 -5.75
CA LEU A 139 10.07 -21.73 -6.31
C LEU A 139 9.72 -20.69 -5.23
N PHE A 140 9.34 -21.15 -4.03
CA PHE A 140 9.11 -20.26 -2.89
C PHE A 140 10.33 -19.37 -2.64
N TYR A 141 11.53 -19.94 -2.52
CA TYR A 141 12.73 -19.16 -2.21
C TYR A 141 13.04 -18.10 -3.29
N PHE A 142 12.94 -18.49 -4.56
CA PHE A 142 13.15 -17.58 -5.68
C PHE A 142 12.13 -16.44 -5.71
N CYS A 143 10.83 -16.77 -5.65
CA CYS A 143 9.76 -15.78 -5.65
C CYS A 143 9.78 -14.90 -4.39
N HIS A 144 10.22 -15.44 -3.24
CA HIS A 144 10.33 -14.68 -2.00
C HIS A 144 11.43 -13.62 -2.08
N MET A 145 12.64 -13.98 -2.57
CA MET A 145 13.71 -13.01 -2.77
C MET A 145 13.36 -11.98 -3.84
N LEU A 146 12.86 -12.44 -4.99
CA LEU A 146 12.48 -11.55 -6.09
C LEU A 146 11.35 -10.60 -5.68
N GLY A 147 10.32 -11.13 -5.01
CA GLY A 147 9.18 -10.34 -4.56
C GLY A 147 9.56 -9.31 -3.51
N VAL A 148 10.48 -9.63 -2.59
CA VAL A 148 11.04 -8.64 -1.64
C VAL A 148 11.75 -7.52 -2.38
N VAL A 149 12.61 -7.83 -3.35
CA VAL A 149 13.30 -6.80 -4.14
C VAL A 149 12.31 -5.91 -4.90
N ILE A 150 11.30 -6.50 -5.53
CA ILE A 150 10.25 -5.76 -6.25
C ILE A 150 9.47 -4.86 -5.30
N LEU A 151 9.01 -5.39 -4.16
CA LEU A 151 8.24 -4.64 -3.16
C LEU A 151 9.04 -3.48 -2.58
N LEU A 152 10.32 -3.67 -2.27
CA LEU A 152 11.18 -2.61 -1.75
C LEU A 152 11.45 -1.57 -2.84
N LEU A 153 11.93 -1.96 -4.03
CA LEU A 153 12.29 -0.99 -5.06
C LEU A 153 11.08 -0.19 -5.57
N PHE A 154 10.03 -0.88 -6.03
CA PHE A 154 8.88 -0.22 -6.64
C PHE A 154 7.90 0.36 -5.61
N GLY A 155 7.76 -0.30 -4.44
CA GLY A 155 6.91 0.21 -3.35
C GLY A 155 7.48 1.48 -2.70
N PHE A 156 8.80 1.58 -2.51
CA PHE A 156 9.39 2.85 -2.07
C PHE A 156 9.44 3.91 -3.18
N MET A 157 9.57 3.52 -4.46
CA MET A 157 9.55 4.49 -5.58
C MET A 157 8.21 5.22 -5.73
N VAL A 158 7.07 4.58 -5.42
CA VAL A 158 5.76 5.25 -5.44
C VAL A 158 5.53 6.14 -4.21
N SER A 159 6.43 6.07 -3.23
CA SER A 159 6.30 6.75 -1.94
C SER A 159 6.80 8.19 -1.95
N SER A 160 6.33 9.00 -2.91
CA SER A 160 6.54 10.43 -2.84
C SER A 160 5.55 11.02 -1.83
N THR A 161 6.08 11.45 -0.69
CA THR A 161 5.38 12.23 0.34
C THR A 161 5.05 13.62 -0.21
N ALA A 162 4.09 13.69 -1.13
CA ALA A 162 3.51 14.95 -1.57
C ALA A 162 2.13 15.08 -0.92
N CYS A 163 2.11 15.65 0.29
CA CYS A 163 0.96 16.40 0.82
C CYS A 163 1.40 17.17 2.09
N CYS A 164 2.08 18.29 1.89
CA CYS A 164 1.45 19.61 1.94
C CYS A 164 1.89 20.36 0.68
#